data_AF-A0A7I8K128-F1
#
_entry.id   AF-A0A7I8K128-F1
#
_cell.length_a   1.000
_cell.length_b   1.000
_cell.length_c   1.000
_cell.angle_alpha   90.00
_cell.angle_beta   90.00
_cell.angle_gamma   90.00
#
_symmetry.space_group_name_H-M   'P 1'
#
loop_
_entity.id
_entity.type
_entity.pdbx_description
1 polymer ?
#
loop_
_entity_poly.entity_id
_entity_poly.type
_entity_poly.pdbx_seq_one_letter_code
_entity_poly.pdbx_strand_id
1 'polypeptide(L)'
;MIGFRSHVHGDWKLRWELVIRLLISCFLALQSQLALVAVPRYLSFLPLLAMLPISGVVMMATLGLGRCCRGLFGISAYAPALVLFHTLFLWGAYISVIREAVPSLLDAAMNVQCPLLMFGLYRIIFSDPGVVTDDYSNPEVLPLCSYSESKLQSKGSFPLTRVRYCRICSANVLGFDHHCPAFGNCIGQKNHRLFMALLVGFIISEASYAFCSINLPGDLVVSTLLFSLLQIFWQVIFLTWHIYCICFNIRTDEWINWRKYPEFHVDSRCQPASDLEYRNPYDNGVVCNIQEFLRPKAPTSSN
;
A
#
# COMPACT_ATOMS: atom_id res chain seq x y z
N MET A 1 1.06 10.93 -10.79
CA MET A 1 2.45 11.39 -10.99
C MET A 1 3.34 10.17 -11.14
N ILE A 2 3.47 9.67 -12.36
CA ILE A 2 4.76 9.22 -12.91
C ILE A 2 4.88 10.04 -14.18
N GLY A 3 5.83 10.96 -14.19
CA GLY A 3 5.91 12.05 -15.16
C GLY A 3 6.99 13.03 -14.75
N PHE A 4 8.19 12.53 -14.50
CA PHE A 4 9.40 13.35 -14.46
C PHE A 4 10.25 12.97 -15.68
N ARG A 5 9.83 13.44 -16.85
CA ARG A 5 10.72 13.74 -17.98
C ARG A 5 10.16 14.91 -18.79
N SER A 6 11.06 15.87 -19.05
CA SER A 6 11.00 17.05 -19.94
C SER A 6 9.99 18.18 -19.65
N HIS A 7 10.42 19.21 -18.89
CA HIS A 7 10.76 20.54 -19.44
C HIS A 7 11.15 21.52 -18.30
N VAL A 8 12.34 22.10 -18.43
CA VAL A 8 13.12 22.80 -17.38
C VAL A 8 12.59 24.21 -17.01
N HIS A 9 11.33 24.58 -17.28
CA HIS A 9 10.83 25.95 -17.03
C HIS A 9 9.53 26.05 -16.17
N GLY A 10 9.22 25.02 -15.36
CA GLY A 10 8.01 24.98 -14.50
C GLY A 10 8.23 24.63 -13.01
N ASP A 11 9.47 24.70 -12.51
CA ASP A 11 9.87 24.03 -11.27
C ASP A 11 9.31 24.66 -9.97
N TRP A 12 9.12 25.98 -9.91
CA TRP A 12 8.76 26.65 -8.65
C TRP A 12 7.31 26.39 -8.20
N LYS A 13 6.33 26.46 -9.11
CA LYS A 13 4.91 26.24 -8.79
C LYS A 13 4.68 24.80 -8.31
N LEU A 14 5.29 23.83 -8.98
CA LEU A 14 5.19 22.41 -8.63
C LEU A 14 5.78 22.14 -7.23
N ARG A 15 6.89 22.81 -6.90
CA ARG A 15 7.50 22.73 -5.56
C ARG A 15 6.59 23.32 -4.47
N TRP A 16 5.96 24.47 -4.70
CA TRP A 16 5.02 25.03 -3.73
C TRP A 16 3.76 24.19 -3.54
N GLU A 17 3.19 23.66 -4.60
CA GLU A 17 2.07 22.72 -4.54
C GLU A 17 2.41 21.48 -3.70
N LEU A 18 3.61 20.92 -3.89
CA LEU A 18 4.09 19.80 -3.07
C LEU A 18 4.22 20.20 -1.60
N VAL A 19 4.84 21.36 -1.31
CA VAL A 19 4.99 21.87 0.06
C VAL A 19 3.63 22.05 0.74
N ILE A 20 2.65 22.65 0.05
CA ILE A 20 1.29 22.81 0.57
C ILE A 20 0.65 21.46 0.91
N ARG A 21 0.75 20.48 0.00
CA ARG A 21 0.23 19.11 0.23
C ARG A 21 0.91 18.43 1.42
N LEU A 22 2.21 18.64 1.62
CA LEU A 22 2.95 18.13 2.77
C LEU A 22 2.49 18.80 4.07
N LEU A 23 2.34 20.12 4.10
CA LEU A 23 1.86 20.85 5.27
C LEU A 23 0.45 20.41 5.67
N ILE A 24 -0.45 20.24 4.69
CA ILE A 24 -1.80 19.74 4.93
C ILE A 24 -1.77 18.31 5.47
N SER A 25 -0.91 17.46 4.93
CA SER A 25 -0.77 16.08 5.42
C SER A 25 -0.25 16.06 6.86
N CYS A 26 0.74 16.89 7.19
CA CYS A 26 1.24 17.05 8.55
C CYS A 26 0.13 17.51 9.51
N PHE A 27 -0.61 18.56 9.12
CA PHE A 27 -1.73 19.06 9.90
C PHE A 27 -2.79 17.98 10.14
N LEU A 28 -3.19 17.23 9.12
CA LEU A 28 -4.17 16.14 9.26
C LEU A 28 -3.68 14.99 10.15
N ALA A 29 -2.39 14.63 10.04
CA ALA A 29 -1.79 13.62 10.92
C ALA A 29 -1.79 14.09 12.38
N LEU A 30 -1.42 15.36 12.64
CA LEU A 30 -1.47 15.93 13.99
C LEU A 30 -2.90 16.05 14.52
N GLN A 31 -3.85 16.50 13.70
CA GLN A 31 -5.26 16.62 14.10
C GLN A 31 -5.89 15.26 14.44
N SER A 32 -5.59 14.22 13.68
CA SER A 32 -6.09 12.87 13.98
C SER A 32 -5.50 12.31 15.28
N GLN A 33 -4.22 12.55 15.56
CA GLN A 33 -3.60 12.17 16.83
C GLN A 33 -4.16 12.97 18.00
N LEU A 34 -4.32 14.29 17.86
CA LEU A 34 -4.92 15.15 18.88
C LEU A 34 -6.37 14.77 19.18
N ALA A 35 -7.16 14.42 18.16
CA ALA A 35 -8.53 13.94 18.34
C ALA A 35 -8.57 12.64 19.15
N LEU A 36 -7.62 11.72 18.94
CA LEU A 36 -7.54 10.49 19.72
C LEU A 36 -7.17 10.73 21.18
N VAL A 37 -6.37 11.74 21.50
CA VAL A 37 -6.02 12.10 22.89
C VAL A 37 -7.26 12.44 23.72
N ALA A 38 -8.32 12.95 23.09
CA ALA A 38 -9.60 13.21 23.76
C ALA A 38 -10.25 11.93 24.32
N VAL A 39 -10.01 10.76 23.72
CA VAL A 39 -10.62 9.49 24.14
C VAL A 39 -10.19 9.10 25.56
N PRO A 40 -8.91 8.84 25.86
CA PRO A 40 -8.49 8.52 27.23
C PRO A 40 -8.72 9.68 28.19
N ARG A 41 -8.65 10.94 27.72
CA ARG A 41 -8.84 12.12 28.56
C ARG A 41 -10.26 12.24 29.13
N TYR A 42 -11.28 12.01 28.30
CA TYR A 42 -12.70 12.17 28.69
C TYR A 42 -13.38 10.85 29.05
N LEU A 43 -12.83 9.71 28.60
CA LEU A 43 -13.42 8.39 28.80
C LEU A 43 -12.53 7.47 29.63
N SER A 44 -11.64 8.01 30.47
CA SER A 44 -10.69 7.27 31.33
C SER A 44 -11.33 6.20 32.23
N PHE A 45 -12.63 6.29 32.49
CA PHE A 45 -13.40 5.30 33.25
C PHE A 45 -13.67 3.99 32.46
N LEU A 46 -13.48 3.99 31.14
CA LEU A 46 -13.66 2.81 30.29
C LEU A 46 -12.39 1.95 30.26
N PRO A 47 -12.50 0.61 30.14
CA PRO A 47 -11.35 -0.23 29.87
C PRO A 47 -10.81 0.03 28.44
N LEU A 48 -9.51 -0.24 28.24
CA LEU A 48 -8.82 -0.08 26.95
C LEU A 48 -9.58 -0.73 25.78
N LEU A 49 -10.12 -1.93 25.99
CA LEU A 49 -10.87 -2.67 24.97
C LEU A 49 -12.15 -1.94 24.53
N ALA A 50 -12.83 -1.23 25.44
CA ALA A 50 -14.02 -0.45 25.11
C ALA A 50 -13.66 0.88 24.43
N MET A 51 -12.48 1.45 24.73
CA MET A 51 -11.98 2.64 24.04
C MET A 51 -11.62 2.37 22.57
N LEU A 52 -11.17 1.16 22.23
CA LEU A 52 -10.70 0.81 20.88
C LEU A 52 -11.73 1.09 19.75
N PRO A 53 -12.98 0.59 19.80
CA PRO A 53 -13.97 0.92 18.77
C PRO A 53 -14.34 2.41 18.77
N ILE A 54 -14.33 3.08 19.93
CA ILE A 54 -14.60 4.52 20.04
C ILE A 54 -13.49 5.31 19.33
N SER A 55 -12.23 4.97 19.56
CA SER A 55 -11.07 5.53 18.85
C SER A 55 -11.17 5.30 17.34
N GLY A 56 -11.66 4.13 16.91
CA GLY A 56 -11.94 3.86 15.51
C GLY A 56 -12.95 4.85 14.91
N VAL A 57 -14.08 5.09 15.61
CA VAL A 57 -15.10 6.06 15.19
C VAL A 57 -14.54 7.49 15.17
N VAL A 58 -13.80 7.90 16.21
CA VAL A 58 -13.16 9.23 16.28
C VAL A 58 -12.19 9.42 15.11
N MET A 59 -11.34 8.44 14.82
CA MET A 59 -10.41 8.48 13.70
C MET A 59 -11.14 8.65 12.36
N MET A 60 -12.17 7.83 12.13
CA MET A 60 -12.96 7.87 10.89
C MET A 60 -13.70 9.20 10.74
N ALA A 61 -14.27 9.73 11.83
CA ALA A 61 -14.92 11.04 11.83
C ALA A 61 -13.92 12.17 11.52
N THR A 62 -12.75 12.19 12.17
CA THR A 62 -11.73 13.22 11.94
C THR A 62 -11.17 13.17 10.51
N LEU A 63 -10.89 11.97 9.99
CA LEU A 63 -10.43 11.82 8.60
C LEU A 63 -11.53 12.17 7.58
N GLY A 64 -12.79 11.82 7.88
CA GLY A 64 -13.96 12.12 7.06
C GLY A 64 -14.26 13.62 7.00
N LEU A 65 -14.26 14.31 8.13
CA LEU A 65 -14.40 15.77 8.21
C LEU A 65 -13.24 16.45 7.47
N GLY A 66 -12.01 16.02 7.70
CA GLY A 66 -10.85 16.53 6.97
C GLY A 66 -10.99 16.35 5.46
N ARG A 67 -11.54 15.22 4.99
CA ARG A 67 -11.82 14.97 3.57
C ARG A 67 -12.92 15.92 3.05
N CYS A 68 -13.98 16.14 3.81
CA CYS A 68 -15.05 17.07 3.46
C CYS A 68 -14.53 18.51 3.30
N CYS A 69 -13.80 19.01 4.31
CA CYS A 69 -13.19 20.35 4.25
C CYS A 69 -12.27 20.51 3.04
N ARG A 70 -11.41 19.52 2.77
CA ARG A 70 -10.54 19.53 1.59
C ARG A 70 -11.31 19.56 0.27
N GLY A 71 -12.44 18.85 0.20
CA GLY A 71 -13.34 18.88 -0.95
C GLY A 71 -13.92 20.28 -1.19
N LEU A 72 -14.32 20.97 -0.13
CA LEU A 72 -14.86 22.35 -0.21
C LEU A 72 -13.83 23.36 -0.71
N PHE A 73 -12.57 23.23 -0.28
CA PHE A 73 -11.49 24.14 -0.68
C PHE A 73 -10.72 23.70 -1.93
N GLY A 74 -11.06 22.55 -2.52
CA GLY A 74 -10.37 22.01 -3.70
C GLY A 74 -8.91 21.59 -3.46
N ILE A 75 -8.53 21.29 -2.22
CA ILE A 75 -7.13 20.99 -1.86
C ILE A 75 -6.91 19.49 -1.65
N SER A 76 -5.77 18.97 -2.10
CA SER A 76 -5.41 17.56 -1.93
C SER A 76 -4.38 17.34 -0.83
N ALA A 77 -4.50 16.25 -0.09
CA ALA A 77 -3.43 15.75 0.78
C ALA A 77 -2.57 14.73 0.02
N TYR A 78 -1.36 14.47 0.51
CA TYR A 78 -0.48 13.44 -0.05
C TYR A 78 -0.45 12.24 0.88
N ALA A 79 -1.12 11.14 0.49
CA ALA A 79 -1.28 9.96 1.35
C ALA A 79 0.04 9.36 1.85
N PRO A 80 1.14 9.29 1.07
CA PRO A 80 2.43 8.85 1.61
C PRO A 80 3.02 9.77 2.67
N ALA A 81 2.74 11.08 2.59
CA ALA A 81 3.11 11.99 3.66
C ALA A 81 2.30 11.76 4.94
N LEU A 82 1.02 11.36 4.85
CA LEU A 82 0.26 10.97 6.04
C LEU A 82 0.91 9.77 6.75
N VAL A 83 1.32 8.73 6.00
CA VAL A 83 2.05 7.57 6.55
C VAL A 83 3.36 8.03 7.21
N LEU A 84 4.13 8.86 6.53
CA LEU A 84 5.38 9.43 7.05
C LEU A 84 5.16 10.19 8.37
N PHE A 85 4.21 11.13 8.40
CA PHE A 85 3.98 11.97 9.58
C PHE A 85 3.41 11.18 10.76
N HIS A 86 2.57 10.17 10.52
CA HIS A 86 2.14 9.26 11.59
C HIS A 86 3.31 8.44 12.15
N THR A 87 4.17 7.91 11.29
CA THR A 87 5.37 7.16 11.71
C THR A 87 6.29 8.04 12.55
N LEU A 88 6.56 9.27 12.09
CA LEU A 88 7.37 10.26 12.82
C LEU A 88 6.73 10.68 14.14
N PHE A 89 5.40 10.84 14.18
CA PHE A 89 4.68 11.19 15.39
C PHE A 89 4.80 10.08 16.44
N LEU A 90 4.57 8.82 16.06
CA LEU A 90 4.73 7.69 16.97
C LEU A 90 6.17 7.56 17.47
N TRP A 91 7.16 7.73 16.59
CA TRP A 91 8.56 7.74 17.02
C TRP A 91 8.87 8.90 17.96
N GLY A 92 8.35 10.11 17.70
CA GLY A 92 8.49 11.27 18.58
C GLY A 92 7.80 11.07 19.95
N ALA A 93 6.61 10.46 19.97
CA ALA A 93 5.93 10.07 21.20
C ALA A 93 6.72 9.00 21.96
N TYR A 94 7.28 8.01 21.26
CA TYR A 94 8.14 7.00 21.86
C TYR A 94 9.33 7.64 22.57
N ILE A 95 10.09 8.49 21.87
CA ILE A 95 11.28 9.14 22.42
C ILE A 95 10.94 10.07 23.59
N SER A 96 9.81 10.77 23.53
CA SER A 96 9.47 11.79 24.53
C SER A 96 8.82 11.25 25.80
N VAL A 97 8.03 10.18 25.73
CA VAL A 97 7.24 9.71 26.89
C VAL A 97 7.40 8.23 27.25
N ILE A 98 7.82 7.36 26.33
CA ILE A 98 7.88 5.90 26.57
C ILE A 98 9.30 5.42 26.85
N ARG A 99 10.29 6.02 26.20
CA ARG A 99 11.68 5.55 26.14
C ARG A 99 12.30 5.24 27.51
N GLU A 100 12.05 6.07 28.52
CA GLU A 100 12.66 5.92 29.85
C GLU A 100 12.24 4.63 30.56
N ALA A 101 11.08 4.07 30.20
CA ALA A 101 10.56 2.83 30.78
C ALA A 101 10.97 1.57 30.00
N VAL A 102 11.73 1.70 28.91
CA VAL A 102 12.00 0.60 27.97
C VAL A 102 13.43 0.06 28.13
N PRO A 103 13.63 -1.28 28.19
CA PRO A 103 14.98 -1.87 28.24
C PRO A 103 15.83 -1.49 27.03
N SER A 104 17.15 -1.38 27.23
CA SER A 104 18.11 -0.90 26.21
C SER A 104 18.05 -1.66 24.87
N LEU A 105 17.85 -2.99 24.91
CA LEU A 105 17.73 -3.80 23.71
C LEU A 105 16.49 -3.43 22.89
N LEU A 106 15.35 -3.22 23.54
CA LEU A 106 14.10 -2.84 22.89
C LEU A 106 14.15 -1.38 22.44
N ASP A 107 14.82 -0.50 23.18
CA ASP A 107 15.09 0.87 22.75
C ASP A 107 15.94 0.91 21.48
N ALA A 108 17.00 0.12 21.42
CA ALA A 108 17.82 -0.01 20.22
C ALA A 108 16.99 -0.54 19.04
N ALA A 109 16.15 -1.57 19.26
CA ALA A 109 15.27 -2.11 18.23
C ALA A 109 14.30 -1.04 17.69
N MET A 110 13.60 -0.30 18.55
CA MET A 110 12.67 0.77 18.16
C MET A 110 13.37 1.86 17.34
N ASN A 111 14.56 2.29 17.76
CA ASN A 111 15.35 3.31 17.08
C ASN A 111 15.96 2.84 15.75
N VAL A 112 16.07 1.53 15.51
CA VAL A 112 16.48 0.97 14.22
C VAL A 112 15.28 0.79 13.29
N GLN A 113 14.13 0.35 13.82
CA GLN A 113 12.91 0.10 13.06
C GLN A 113 12.42 1.37 12.35
N CYS A 114 12.34 2.52 13.04
CA CYS A 114 11.80 3.74 12.45
C CYS A 114 12.62 4.26 11.23
N PRO A 115 13.95 4.44 11.31
CA PRO A 115 14.76 4.81 10.15
C PRO A 115 14.69 3.79 9.01
N LEU A 116 14.62 2.49 9.32
CA LEU A 116 14.48 1.44 8.32
C LEU A 116 13.14 1.55 7.57
N LEU A 117 12.05 1.84 8.28
CA LEU A 117 10.73 2.10 7.69
C LEU A 117 10.72 3.37 6.85
N MET A 118 11.36 4.45 7.31
CA MET A 118 11.49 5.68 6.53
C MET A 118 12.28 5.45 5.23
N PHE A 119 13.39 4.70 5.31
CA PHE A 119 14.17 4.31 4.14
C PHE A 119 13.34 3.44 3.20
N GLY A 120 12.63 2.45 3.72
CA GLY A 120 11.75 1.60 2.92
C GLY A 120 10.63 2.40 2.24
N LEU A 121 9.99 3.33 2.96
CA LEU A 121 8.96 4.23 2.42
C LEU A 121 9.51 5.08 1.27
N TYR A 122 10.69 5.68 1.46
CA TYR A 122 11.41 6.38 0.39
C TYR A 122 11.63 5.45 -0.82
N ARG A 123 12.15 4.23 -0.58
CA ARG A 123 12.43 3.28 -1.65
C ARG A 123 11.19 2.85 -2.42
N ILE A 124 10.05 2.59 -1.76
CA ILE A 124 8.84 2.14 -2.45
C ILE A 124 8.21 3.26 -3.28
N ILE A 125 8.19 4.49 -2.75
CA ILE A 125 7.67 5.69 -3.46
C ILE A 125 8.40 5.89 -4.79
N PHE A 126 9.73 5.75 -4.79
CA PHE A 126 10.57 5.99 -5.97
C PHE A 126 10.97 4.73 -6.74
N SER A 127 10.50 3.55 -6.34
CA SER A 127 10.79 2.30 -7.05
C SER A 127 10.05 2.24 -8.39
N ASP A 128 10.71 1.65 -9.39
CA ASP A 128 10.02 1.21 -10.60
C ASP A 128 9.12 0.00 -10.27
N PRO A 129 7.79 0.10 -10.42
CA PRO A 129 6.89 -1.03 -10.21
C PRO A 129 7.00 -2.11 -11.29
N GLY A 130 7.67 -1.82 -12.41
CA GLY A 130 7.69 -2.62 -13.62
C GLY A 130 6.99 -1.91 -14.78
N VAL A 131 7.21 -0.61 -14.95
CA VAL A 131 6.64 0.16 -16.07
C VAL A 131 7.19 -0.37 -17.39
N VAL A 132 6.30 -0.59 -18.36
CA VAL A 132 6.64 -1.01 -19.72
C VAL A 132 6.61 0.22 -20.62
N THR A 133 7.73 0.56 -21.26
CA THR A 133 7.83 1.67 -22.23
C THR A 133 7.41 1.19 -23.63
N ASP A 134 6.71 2.06 -24.36
CA ASP A 134 5.97 1.77 -25.60
C ASP A 134 6.83 1.45 -26.83
N ASP A 135 7.69 0.43 -26.79
CA ASP A 135 8.15 -0.22 -28.03
C ASP A 135 7.03 -1.05 -28.71
N TYR A 136 5.83 -1.00 -28.12
CA TYR A 136 4.57 -1.54 -28.63
C TYR A 136 3.62 -0.46 -29.18
N SER A 137 4.11 0.77 -29.38
CA SER A 137 3.34 1.88 -29.97
C SER A 137 3.06 1.74 -31.47
N ASN A 138 3.19 0.53 -32.03
CA ASN A 138 2.67 0.26 -33.37
C ASN A 138 1.16 -0.02 -33.26
N PRO A 139 0.27 0.91 -33.71
CA PRO A 139 -1.17 0.81 -33.49
C PRO A 139 -1.83 -0.38 -34.21
N GLU A 140 -1.10 -1.06 -35.10
CA GLU A 140 -1.56 -2.28 -35.77
C GLU A 140 -1.56 -3.53 -34.87
N VAL A 141 -1.00 -3.46 -33.64
CA VAL A 141 -0.98 -4.60 -32.69
C VAL A 141 -2.02 -4.44 -31.55
N LEU A 142 -2.72 -3.31 -31.47
CA LEU A 142 -3.69 -3.02 -30.40
C LEU A 142 -5.08 -2.61 -30.93
N PRO A 143 -5.69 -3.46 -31.76
CA PRO A 143 -7.12 -3.71 -31.58
C PRO A 143 -7.53 -5.16 -31.84
N LEU A 144 -6.98 -6.16 -31.14
CA LEU A 144 -7.50 -7.54 -31.19
C LEU A 144 -7.02 -8.39 -29.99
N CYS A 145 -7.34 -7.98 -28.76
CA CYS A 145 -7.41 -8.95 -27.64
C CYS A 145 -8.87 -9.37 -27.36
N SER A 146 -9.73 -9.22 -28.35
CA SER A 146 -11.01 -9.88 -28.47
C SER A 146 -11.07 -10.50 -29.85
N TYR A 147 -11.07 -11.84 -29.90
CA TYR A 147 -11.38 -12.71 -31.04
C TYR A 147 -10.20 -13.45 -31.73
N SER A 148 -10.28 -14.78 -31.62
CA SER A 148 -9.58 -15.85 -32.34
C SER A 148 -8.20 -16.30 -31.82
N GLU A 149 -8.23 -17.35 -30.99
CA GLU A 149 -7.18 -18.36 -31.01
C GLU A 149 -7.18 -19.09 -32.36
N SER A 150 -6.05 -19.13 -33.05
CA SER A 150 -5.60 -20.37 -33.68
C SER A 150 -4.10 -20.32 -34.00
N LYS A 151 -3.37 -21.29 -33.45
CA LYS A 151 -2.01 -21.73 -33.82
C LYS A 151 -0.91 -20.66 -33.82
N LEU A 152 -0.17 -20.60 -32.72
CA LEU A 152 1.29 -20.65 -32.83
C LEU A 152 1.92 -21.32 -31.60
N GLN A 153 2.05 -22.65 -31.68
CA GLN A 153 3.15 -23.34 -31.02
C GLN A 153 4.45 -22.87 -31.69
N SER A 154 5.12 -21.86 -31.13
CA SER A 154 6.53 -21.61 -31.41
C SER A 154 7.23 -21.16 -30.14
N LYS A 155 8.23 -21.94 -29.75
CA LYS A 155 9.24 -21.63 -28.74
C LYS A 155 9.68 -20.16 -28.84
N GLY A 156 9.64 -19.41 -27.74
CA GLY A 156 10.51 -18.24 -27.57
C GLY A 156 9.90 -16.89 -27.21
N SER A 157 8.58 -16.73 -27.12
CA SER A 157 7.95 -15.45 -26.77
C SER A 157 7.20 -15.57 -25.44
N PHE A 158 7.79 -15.03 -24.35
CA PHE A 158 7.08 -14.88 -23.08
C PHE A 158 5.85 -14.00 -23.33
N PRO A 159 4.62 -14.53 -23.21
CA PRO A 159 3.46 -13.69 -23.40
C PRO A 159 3.46 -12.64 -22.28
N LEU A 160 3.16 -11.38 -22.63
CA LEU A 160 2.95 -10.21 -21.76
C LEU A 160 1.77 -10.43 -20.77
N THR A 161 1.76 -11.55 -20.06
CA THR A 161 0.58 -12.22 -19.50
C THR A 161 -0.11 -11.47 -18.38
N ARG A 162 0.53 -10.46 -17.78
CA ARG A 162 0.00 -9.75 -16.60
C ARG A 162 0.32 -8.26 -16.62
N VAL A 163 0.35 -7.63 -17.79
CA VAL A 163 0.49 -6.16 -17.91
C VAL A 163 -0.88 -5.50 -17.83
N ARG A 164 -1.02 -4.49 -16.97
CA ARG A 164 -2.26 -3.72 -16.81
C ARG A 164 -2.00 -2.22 -16.78
N TYR A 165 -2.97 -1.46 -17.29
CA TYR A 165 -2.91 0.00 -17.31
C TYR A 165 -3.43 0.59 -15.99
N CYS A 166 -2.57 1.33 -15.29
CA CYS A 166 -2.98 2.11 -14.13
C CYS A 166 -3.38 3.53 -14.58
N ARG A 167 -4.66 3.87 -14.46
CA ARG A 167 -5.18 5.22 -14.79
C ARG A 167 -4.59 6.34 -13.92
N ILE A 168 -4.16 6.04 -12.69
CA ILE A 168 -3.62 7.03 -11.74
C ILE A 168 -2.17 7.39 -12.08
N CYS A 169 -1.39 6.39 -12.47
CA CYS A 169 -0.01 6.57 -12.89
C CYS A 169 0.11 6.86 -14.39
N SER A 170 -0.96 6.67 -15.17
CA SER A 170 -0.99 6.75 -16.62
C SER A 170 0.08 5.88 -17.29
N ALA A 171 0.25 4.65 -16.79
CA ALA A 171 1.32 3.75 -17.20
C ALA A 171 0.87 2.29 -17.23
N ASN A 172 1.45 1.52 -18.15
CA ASN A 172 1.33 0.06 -18.20
C ASN A 172 2.35 -0.56 -17.22
N VAL A 173 1.86 -1.39 -16.29
CA VAL A 173 2.67 -2.00 -15.23
C VAL A 173 2.65 -3.52 -15.38
N LEU A 174 3.82 -4.13 -15.48
CA LEU A 174 4.00 -5.58 -15.51
C LEU A 174 3.75 -6.18 -14.13
N GLY A 175 2.93 -7.24 -14.09
CA GLY A 175 2.53 -7.90 -12.85
C GLY A 175 1.79 -6.96 -11.90
N PHE A 176 0.99 -6.06 -12.45
CA PHE A 176 0.22 -5.06 -11.71
C PHE A 176 -0.65 -5.73 -10.64
N ASP A 177 -0.48 -5.30 -9.39
CA ASP A 177 -1.30 -5.74 -8.26
C ASP A 177 -2.37 -4.73 -7.91
N HIS A 178 -1.96 -3.49 -7.65
CA HIS A 178 -2.85 -2.35 -7.43
C HIS A 178 -2.06 -1.04 -7.47
N HIS A 179 -2.76 0.09 -7.54
CA HIS A 179 -2.19 1.38 -7.16
C HIS A 179 -2.37 1.58 -5.66
N CYS A 180 -1.28 1.76 -4.91
CA CYS A 180 -1.34 1.94 -3.46
C CYS A 180 -1.26 3.43 -3.10
N PRO A 181 -2.35 4.08 -2.64
CA PRO A 181 -2.30 5.48 -2.25
C PRO A 181 -1.33 5.76 -1.10
N ALA A 182 -1.22 4.83 -0.14
CA ALA A 182 -0.31 4.94 1.01
C ALA A 182 1.17 5.03 0.60
N PHE A 183 1.53 4.45 -0.55
CA PHE A 183 2.89 4.54 -1.10
C PHE A 183 2.99 5.44 -2.33
N GLY A 184 1.87 5.99 -2.81
CA GLY A 184 1.84 6.92 -3.94
C GLY A 184 2.33 6.31 -5.26
N ASN A 185 2.40 4.99 -5.34
CA ASN A 185 3.00 4.25 -6.43
C ASN A 185 2.19 2.98 -6.74
N CYS A 186 2.35 2.44 -7.94
CA CYS A 186 1.83 1.11 -8.24
C CYS A 186 2.64 0.05 -7.47
N ILE A 187 1.95 -1.01 -7.08
CA ILE A 187 2.57 -2.26 -6.66
C ILE A 187 2.51 -3.19 -7.86
N GLY A 188 3.68 -3.60 -8.33
CA GLY A 188 3.85 -4.43 -9.51
C GLY A 188 4.98 -5.42 -9.33
N GLN A 189 5.36 -6.10 -10.41
CA GLN A 189 6.32 -7.19 -10.38
C GLN A 189 7.66 -6.83 -9.72
N LYS A 190 8.18 -5.61 -9.96
CA LYS A 190 9.53 -5.23 -9.52
C LYS A 190 9.59 -4.78 -8.05
N ASN A 191 8.47 -4.36 -7.45
CA ASN A 191 8.44 -3.81 -6.10
C ASN A 191 7.49 -4.53 -5.12
N HIS A 192 6.77 -5.58 -5.56
CA HIS A 192 5.86 -6.35 -4.70
C HIS A 192 6.54 -6.90 -3.43
N ARG A 193 7.80 -7.35 -3.52
CA ARG A 193 8.53 -7.84 -2.33
C ARG A 193 8.82 -6.74 -1.32
N LEU A 194 9.21 -5.56 -1.80
CA LEU A 194 9.46 -4.41 -0.94
C LEU A 194 8.15 -3.99 -0.26
N PHE A 195 7.03 -4.01 -0.99
CA PHE A 195 5.70 -3.80 -0.42
C PHE A 195 5.39 -4.79 0.72
N MET A 196 5.61 -6.09 0.51
CA MET A 196 5.38 -7.10 1.56
C MET A 196 6.30 -6.90 2.77
N ALA A 197 7.59 -6.62 2.54
CA ALA A 197 8.56 -6.37 3.61
C ALA A 197 8.20 -5.12 4.42
N LEU A 198 7.73 -4.06 3.76
CA LEU A 198 7.25 -2.85 4.42
C LEU A 198 5.98 -3.11 5.23
N LEU A 199 5.00 -3.82 4.69
CA LEU A 199 3.77 -4.15 5.41
C LEU A 199 4.06 -4.94 6.69
N VAL A 200 4.93 -5.96 6.61
CA VAL A 200 5.39 -6.70 7.79
C VAL A 200 6.19 -5.79 8.74
N GLY A 201 7.06 -4.94 8.21
CA GLY A 201 7.86 -4.01 9.02
C GLY A 201 7.00 -3.01 9.80
N PHE A 202 5.95 -2.44 9.19
CA PHE A 202 5.01 -1.55 9.87
C PHE A 202 4.26 -2.30 10.98
N ILE A 203 3.76 -3.51 10.72
CA ILE A 203 3.12 -4.34 11.76
C ILE A 203 4.07 -4.61 12.94
N ILE A 204 5.32 -4.98 12.66
CA ILE A 204 6.32 -5.24 13.71
C ILE A 204 6.60 -3.97 14.53
N SER A 205 6.77 -2.83 13.86
CA SER A 205 7.04 -1.56 14.54
C SER A 205 5.88 -1.11 15.42
N GLU A 206 4.65 -1.23 14.93
CA GLU A 206 3.44 -0.88 15.69
C GLU A 206 3.21 -1.85 16.86
N ALA A 207 3.46 -3.15 16.65
CA ALA A 207 3.37 -4.15 17.72
C ALA A 207 4.44 -3.93 18.80
N SER A 208 5.65 -3.56 18.40
CA SER A 208 6.74 -3.20 19.32
C SER A 208 6.37 -1.95 20.13
N TYR A 209 5.83 -0.92 19.47
CA TYR A 209 5.32 0.29 20.12
C TYR A 209 4.20 -0.02 21.13
N ALA A 210 3.21 -0.82 20.72
CA ALA A 210 2.08 -1.20 21.57
C ALA A 210 2.54 -1.99 22.79
N PHE A 211 3.49 -2.92 22.62
CA PHE A 211 4.07 -3.69 23.71
C PHE A 211 4.78 -2.79 24.73
N CYS A 212 5.58 -1.81 24.27
CA CYS A 212 6.24 -0.83 25.15
C CYS A 212 5.24 0.06 25.91
N SER A 213 4.05 0.28 25.35
CA SER A 213 3.08 1.27 25.85
C SER A 213 2.00 0.69 26.77
N ILE A 214 1.80 -0.64 26.78
CA ILE A 214 0.59 -1.29 27.31
C ILE A 214 0.30 -1.02 28.81
N ASN A 215 1.33 -0.79 29.61
CA ASN A 215 1.22 -0.55 31.06
C ASN A 215 1.62 0.87 31.48
N LEU A 216 1.86 1.76 30.52
CA LEU A 216 2.32 3.11 30.80
C LEU A 216 1.13 4.08 30.91
N PRO A 217 1.09 4.94 31.95
CA PRO A 217 0.02 5.91 32.11
C PRO A 217 0.20 7.11 31.19
N GLY A 218 -0.90 7.85 30.96
CA GLY A 218 -0.90 9.15 30.30
C GLY A 218 -1.76 9.19 29.04
N ASP A 219 -2.53 10.26 28.88
CA ASP A 219 -3.48 10.43 27.78
C ASP A 219 -2.81 10.23 26.40
N LEU A 220 -1.61 10.79 26.21
CA LEU A 220 -0.86 10.66 24.95
C LEU A 220 -0.46 9.20 24.69
N VAL A 221 0.05 8.49 25.71
CA VAL A 221 0.49 7.09 25.60
C VAL A 221 -0.68 6.16 25.31
N VAL A 222 -1.79 6.32 26.02
CA VAL A 222 -2.99 5.51 25.80
C VAL A 222 -3.59 5.79 24.42
N SER A 223 -3.61 7.06 23.99
CA SER A 223 -4.08 7.45 22.66
C SER A 223 -3.25 6.84 21.53
N THR A 224 -1.92 6.92 21.61
CA THR A 224 -1.04 6.34 20.60
C THR A 224 -1.05 4.81 20.63
N LEU A 225 -1.19 4.18 21.81
CA LEU A 225 -1.45 2.74 21.92
C LEU A 225 -2.74 2.34 21.18
N LEU A 226 -3.84 3.05 21.40
CA LEU A 226 -5.11 2.80 20.71
C LEU A 226 -4.96 2.97 19.18
N PHE A 227 -4.22 3.99 18.74
CA PHE A 227 -3.88 4.19 17.34
C PHE A 227 -3.12 2.98 16.78
N SER A 228 -2.03 2.55 17.43
CA SER A 228 -1.22 1.41 17.01
C SER A 228 -2.03 0.12 16.94
N LEU A 229 -2.91 -0.14 17.91
CA LEU A 229 -3.79 -1.31 17.90
C LEU A 229 -4.77 -1.31 16.70
N LEU A 230 -5.37 -0.16 16.39
CA LEU A 230 -6.23 0.00 15.20
C LEU A 230 -5.43 -0.22 13.90
N GLN A 231 -4.20 0.31 13.83
CA GLN A 231 -3.32 0.13 12.69
C GLN A 231 -2.93 -1.34 12.51
N ILE A 232 -2.55 -2.04 13.57
CA ILE A 232 -2.23 -3.47 13.54
C ILE A 232 -3.43 -4.28 13.03
N PHE A 233 -4.63 -4.02 13.57
CA PHE A 233 -5.84 -4.74 13.18
C PHE A 233 -6.10 -4.69 11.68
N TRP A 234 -6.12 -3.48 11.10
CA TRP A 234 -6.31 -3.29 9.66
C TRP A 234 -5.15 -3.90 8.84
N GLN A 235 -3.91 -3.68 9.25
CA GLN A 235 -2.74 -4.15 8.50
C GLN A 235 -2.62 -5.68 8.51
N VAL A 236 -2.99 -6.36 9.58
CA VAL A 236 -3.00 -7.83 9.63
C VAL A 236 -4.04 -8.42 8.68
N ILE A 237 -5.23 -7.81 8.58
CA ILE A 237 -6.24 -8.20 7.59
C ILE A 237 -5.67 -8.03 6.18
N PHE A 238 -5.04 -6.88 5.91
CA PHE A 238 -4.45 -6.59 4.60
C PHE A 238 -3.27 -7.51 4.27
N LEU A 239 -2.41 -7.83 5.24
CA LEU A 239 -1.31 -8.79 5.08
C LEU A 239 -1.85 -10.19 4.78
N THR A 240 -2.89 -10.62 5.50
CA THR A 240 -3.53 -11.93 5.28
C THR A 240 -4.07 -12.04 3.86
N TRP A 241 -4.70 -10.98 3.34
CA TRP A 241 -5.13 -10.89 1.95
C TRP A 241 -3.98 -11.07 0.97
N HIS A 242 -2.86 -10.36 1.15
CA HIS A 242 -1.72 -10.49 0.25
C HIS A 242 -0.99 -11.83 0.36
N ILE A 243 -0.95 -12.44 1.55
CA ILE A 243 -0.45 -13.81 1.72
C ILE A 243 -1.32 -14.78 0.91
N TYR A 244 -2.65 -14.66 0.99
CA TYR A 244 -3.56 -15.45 0.15
C TYR A 244 -3.26 -15.26 -1.34
N CYS A 245 -3.15 -14.01 -1.81
CA CYS A 245 -2.78 -13.70 -3.19
C CYS A 245 -1.47 -14.38 -3.63
N ILE A 246 -0.45 -14.38 -2.77
CA ILE A 246 0.83 -15.06 -3.04
C ILE A 246 0.64 -16.59 -3.08
N CYS A 247 -0.07 -17.17 -2.11
CA CYS A 247 -0.31 -18.60 -2.02
C CYS A 247 -1.05 -19.15 -3.24
N PHE A 248 -1.93 -18.38 -3.86
CA PHE A 248 -2.70 -18.78 -5.05
C PHE A 248 -2.21 -18.11 -6.35
N ASN A 249 -1.03 -17.47 -6.34
CA ASN A 249 -0.44 -16.77 -7.49
C ASN A 249 -1.39 -15.82 -8.23
N ILE A 250 -2.26 -15.13 -7.49
CA ILE A 250 -3.21 -14.17 -8.02
C ILE A 250 -2.86 -12.77 -7.54
N ARG A 251 -3.10 -11.76 -8.37
CA ARG A 251 -2.98 -10.35 -7.96
C ARG A 251 -4.31 -9.82 -7.43
N THR A 252 -4.24 -8.78 -6.60
CA THR A 252 -5.44 -8.11 -6.10
C THR A 252 -6.32 -7.60 -7.25
N ASP A 253 -5.72 -6.96 -8.24
CA ASP A 253 -6.42 -6.51 -9.46
C ASP A 253 -7.09 -7.67 -10.21
N GLU A 254 -6.39 -8.78 -10.37
CA GLU A 254 -6.92 -9.97 -11.06
C GLU A 254 -8.08 -10.60 -10.31
N TRP A 255 -8.00 -10.71 -8.99
CA TRP A 255 -9.10 -11.20 -8.18
C TRP A 255 -10.33 -10.30 -8.27
N ILE A 256 -10.14 -8.98 -8.20
CA ILE A 256 -11.26 -8.01 -8.24
C ILE A 256 -11.88 -7.96 -9.64
N ASN A 257 -11.05 -8.02 -10.69
CA ASN A 257 -11.46 -7.80 -12.07
C ASN A 257 -11.49 -9.07 -12.92
N TRP A 258 -11.50 -10.27 -12.33
CA TRP A 258 -11.38 -11.55 -13.06
C TRP A 258 -12.36 -11.69 -14.21
N ARG A 259 -13.60 -11.20 -14.06
CA ARG A 259 -14.63 -11.21 -15.12
C ARG A 259 -14.26 -10.44 -16.39
N LYS A 260 -13.29 -9.53 -16.30
CA LYS A 260 -12.77 -8.72 -17.43
C LYS A 260 -11.60 -9.40 -18.13
N TYR A 261 -11.07 -10.49 -17.57
CA TYR A 261 -9.84 -11.13 -17.99
C TYR A 261 -10.15 -12.53 -18.51
N PRO A 262 -10.21 -12.73 -19.84
CA PRO A 262 -10.57 -14.02 -20.45
C PRO A 262 -9.72 -15.20 -19.97
N GLU A 263 -8.46 -14.94 -19.60
CA GLU A 263 -7.56 -15.96 -19.05
C GLU A 263 -8.04 -16.59 -17.74
N PHE A 264 -8.95 -15.92 -17.01
CA PHE A 264 -9.56 -16.45 -15.78
C PHE A 264 -10.90 -17.15 -16.01
N HIS A 265 -11.32 -17.31 -17.26
CA HIS A 265 -12.55 -18.00 -17.62
C HIS A 265 -12.23 -19.44 -18.06
N VAL A 266 -13.07 -20.39 -17.66
CA VAL A 266 -13.07 -21.71 -18.31
C VAL A 266 -13.46 -21.51 -19.78
N ASP A 267 -12.83 -22.27 -20.70
CA ASP A 267 -13.00 -22.15 -22.15
C ASP A 267 -14.44 -22.54 -22.58
N SER A 268 -15.37 -21.61 -22.38
CA SER A 268 -16.80 -21.81 -22.61
C SER A 268 -17.16 -21.41 -24.03
N ARG A 269 -16.67 -22.16 -25.02
CA ARG A 269 -17.15 -22.05 -26.42
C ARG A 269 -18.65 -22.34 -26.60
N CYS A 270 -19.38 -22.69 -25.53
CA CYS A 270 -20.80 -23.07 -25.59
C CYS A 270 -21.68 -22.56 -24.42
N GLN A 271 -21.26 -21.57 -23.61
CA GLN A 271 -22.12 -21.09 -22.51
C GLN A 271 -22.48 -19.60 -22.63
N PRO A 272 -23.71 -19.20 -22.26
CA PRO A 272 -24.09 -17.80 -22.16
C PRO A 272 -23.25 -17.07 -21.09
N ALA A 273 -23.09 -15.75 -21.23
CA ALA A 273 -22.26 -14.93 -20.33
C ALA A 273 -22.69 -14.96 -18.85
N SER A 274 -23.87 -15.50 -18.54
CA SER A 274 -24.36 -15.74 -17.17
C SER A 274 -23.62 -16.85 -16.44
N ASP A 275 -22.93 -17.76 -17.16
CA ASP A 275 -22.41 -19.00 -16.60
C ASP A 275 -20.86 -19.05 -16.61
N LEU A 276 -20.20 -17.88 -16.63
CA LEU A 276 -18.74 -17.79 -16.58
C LEU A 276 -18.21 -18.42 -15.27
N GLU A 277 -17.55 -19.57 -15.41
CA GLU A 277 -16.86 -20.26 -14.32
C GLU A 277 -15.44 -19.72 -14.16
N TYR A 278 -15.04 -19.47 -12.91
CA TYR A 278 -13.73 -18.96 -12.56
C TYR A 278 -12.67 -20.07 -12.60
N ARG A 279 -11.54 -19.79 -13.26
CA ARG A 279 -10.34 -20.64 -13.25
C ARG A 279 -9.11 -19.77 -13.03
N ASN A 280 -8.20 -20.18 -12.16
CA ASN A 280 -6.90 -19.51 -12.02
C ASN A 280 -5.83 -20.24 -12.84
N PRO A 281 -5.37 -19.70 -13.98
CA PRO A 281 -4.35 -20.36 -14.79
C PRO A 281 -2.93 -20.25 -14.21
N TYR A 282 -2.72 -19.40 -13.19
CA TYR A 282 -1.41 -19.14 -12.60
C TYR A 282 -1.12 -19.96 -11.34
N ASP A 283 -2.14 -20.60 -10.77
CA ASP A 283 -2.00 -21.41 -9.57
C ASP A 283 -1.35 -22.76 -9.89
N ASN A 284 -0.10 -22.94 -9.42
CA ASN A 284 0.66 -24.17 -9.54
C ASN A 284 0.82 -24.90 -8.19
N GLY A 285 -0.04 -24.58 -7.22
CA GLY A 285 0.03 -25.07 -5.85
C GLY A 285 0.86 -24.17 -4.92
N VAL A 286 0.45 -24.12 -3.65
CA VAL A 286 0.93 -23.15 -2.65
C VAL A 286 2.46 -23.06 -2.55
N VAL A 287 3.15 -24.20 -2.49
CA VAL A 287 4.61 -24.23 -2.35
C VAL A 287 5.30 -23.67 -3.60
N CYS A 288 4.86 -24.07 -4.79
CA CYS A 288 5.41 -23.59 -6.06
C CYS A 288 5.17 -22.08 -6.23
N ASN A 289 3.97 -21.61 -5.88
CA ASN A 289 3.60 -20.19 -5.97
C ASN A 289 4.45 -19.32 -5.02
N ILE A 290 4.66 -19.77 -3.77
CA ILE A 290 5.53 -19.07 -2.82
C ILE A 290 6.97 -19.04 -3.33
N GLN A 291 7.49 -20.17 -3.84
CA GLN A 291 8.85 -20.23 -4.40
C GLN A 291 9.00 -19.28 -5.60
N GLU A 292 8.01 -19.23 -6.50
CA GLU A 292 8.00 -18.27 -7.61
C GLU A 292 8.03 -16.83 -7.09
N PHE A 293 7.21 -16.52 -6.09
CA PHE A 293 7.18 -15.19 -5.48
C PHE A 293 8.52 -14.80 -4.86
N LEU A 294 9.28 -15.73 -4.28
CA LEU A 294 10.56 -15.47 -3.62
C LEU A 294 11.78 -15.47 -4.57
N ARG A 295 11.72 -16.15 -5.72
CA ARG A 295 12.84 -16.25 -6.69
C ARG A 295 13.20 -14.91 -7.34
N PRO A 296 14.41 -14.35 -7.15
CA PRO A 296 14.83 -13.13 -7.82
C PRO A 296 14.52 -13.19 -9.32
N LYS A 297 13.74 -12.23 -9.82
CA LYS A 297 13.47 -12.16 -11.26
C LYS A 297 14.71 -11.57 -11.92
N ALA A 298 15.24 -12.26 -12.93
CA ALA A 298 16.36 -11.73 -13.72
C ALA A 298 15.99 -10.34 -14.25
N PRO A 299 16.95 -9.39 -14.31
CA PRO A 299 16.70 -8.13 -14.98
C PRO A 299 16.23 -8.45 -16.41
N THR A 300 15.02 -8.01 -16.74
CA THR A 300 14.55 -8.01 -18.12
C THR A 300 15.57 -7.18 -18.89
N SER A 301 16.32 -7.82 -19.78
CA SER A 301 17.23 -7.14 -20.69
C SER A 301 16.42 -6.07 -21.42
N SER A 302 16.69 -4.81 -21.10
CA SER A 302 16.29 -3.68 -21.93
C SER A 302 17.12 -3.80 -23.21
N ASN A 303 16.54 -4.41 -24.23
CA ASN A 303 16.93 -4.11 -25.61
C ASN A 303 16.21 -2.83 -26.00
#